data_AF-A0A1F2S2Q8-F1
#
_entry.id   AF-A0A1F2S2Q8-F1
#
_cell.length_a   1.000
_cell.length_b   1.000
_cell.length_c   1.000
_cell.angle_alpha   90.00
_cell.angle_beta   90.00
_cell.angle_gamma   90.00
#
_symmetry.space_group_name_H-M   'P 1'
#
loop_
_entity.id
_entity.type
_entity.pdbx_description
1 polymer ?
#
loop_
_entity_poly.entity_id
_entity_poly.type
_entity_poly.pdbx_seq_one_letter_code
_entity_poly.pdbx_strand_id
1 'polypeptide(L)' 'MLERIAGARALLREVIEATDLPLIERALLLADMNLHWAQWNLGAPVSLMPETEYTAERGRNPE' A
#
# COMPACT_ATOMS: atom_id res chain seq x y z
N MET A 1 7.19 -4.13 -14.86
CA MET A 1 6.96 -4.93 -13.63
C MET A 1 6.55 -4.04 -12.46
N LEU A 2 7.32 -2.99 -12.16
CA LEU A 2 6.98 -2.00 -11.13
C LEU A 2 5.56 -1.42 -11.27
N GLU A 3 5.13 -1.08 -12.48
CA GLU A 3 3.76 -0.61 -12.75
C GLU A 3 2.67 -1.62 -12.38
N ARG A 4 2.92 -2.91 -12.62
CA ARG A 4 1.96 -3.98 -12.24
C ARG A 4 1.87 -4.13 -10.73
N ILE A 5 3.01 -3.99 -10.04
CA ILE A 5 3.06 -4.04 -8.57
C ILE A 5 2.35 -2.81 -7.98
N ALA A 6 2.58 -1.62 -8.54
CA ALA A 6 1.90 -0.39 -8.13
C ALA A 6 0.37 -0.49 -8.34
N GLY A 7 -0.07 -1.01 -9.48
CA GLY A 7 -1.50 -1.25 -9.75
C GLY A 7 -2.11 -2.27 -8.78
N ALA A 8 -1.40 -3.33 -8.43
CA ALA A 8 -1.86 -4.29 -7.42
C ALA A 8 -2.01 -3.66 -6.03
N ARG A 9 -1.08 -2.79 -5.62
CA ARG A 9 -1.19 -2.03 -4.36
C ARG A 9 -2.40 -1.10 -4.35
N ALA A 10 -2.67 -0.40 -5.46
CA ALA A 10 -3.86 0.45 -5.57
C ALA A 10 -5.16 -0.34 -5.37
N LEU A 11 -5.30 -1.50 -6.02
CA LEU A 11 -6.45 -2.39 -5.84
C LEU A 11 -6.57 -2.91 -4.40
N LEU A 12 -5.45 -3.23 -3.74
CA LEU A 12 -5.49 -3.64 -2.33
C LEU A 12 -6.01 -2.53 -1.43
N ARG A 13 -5.57 -1.29 -1.64
CA ARG A 13 -6.04 -0.13 -0.87
C ARG A 13 -7.55 0.06 -1.01
N GLU A 14 -8.10 -0.03 -2.22
CA GLU A 14 -9.54 0.04 -2.46
C GLU A 14 -10.31 -1.02 -1.67
N VAL A 15 -9.81 -2.26 -1.62
CA VAL A 15 -10.48 -3.34 -0.89
C VAL A 15 -10.31 -3.20 0.62
N ILE A 16 -9.15 -2.70 1.09
CA ILE A 16 -8.90 -2.40 2.51
C ILE A 16 -9.90 -1.36 3.02
N GLU A 17 -10.13 -0.28 2.25
CA GLU A 17 -11.09 0.77 2.60
C GLU A 17 -12.55 0.31 2.57
N ALA A 18 -12.86 -0.74 1.79
CA ALA A 18 -14.22 -1.25 1.61
C ALA A 18 -14.59 -2.42 2.54
N THR A 19 -13.65 -3.00 3.29
CA THR A 19 -13.90 -4.19 4.12
C THR A 19 -14.12 -3.83 5.59
N ASP A 20 -15.24 -4.29 6.16
CA ASP A 20 -15.51 -4.21 7.60
C ASP A 20 -15.03 -5.45 8.38
N LEU A 21 -14.48 -6.45 7.68
CA LEU A 21 -14.01 -7.70 8.28
C LEU A 21 -12.56 -7.59 8.74
N PRO A 22 -12.26 -7.58 10.06
CA PRO A 22 -10.90 -7.30 10.55
C PRO A 22 -9.85 -8.31 10.09
N LEU A 23 -10.24 -9.58 9.93
CA LEU A 23 -9.34 -10.62 9.43
C LEU A 23 -8.98 -10.42 7.96
N ILE A 24 -9.92 -9.92 7.15
CA ILE A 24 -9.69 -9.63 5.74
C ILE A 24 -8.83 -8.37 5.60
N GLU A 25 -9.15 -7.31 6.36
CA GLU A 25 -8.33 -6.10 6.43
C GLU A 25 -6.87 -6.44 6.76
N ARG A 26 -6.63 -7.24 7.80
CA ARG A 26 -5.28 -7.66 8.20
C ARG A 26 -4.56 -8.44 7.11
N ALA A 27 -5.26 -9.33 6.40
CA ALA A 27 -4.68 -10.10 5.31
C ALA A 27 -4.26 -9.22 4.13
N LEU A 28 -5.08 -8.22 3.79
CA LEU A 28 -4.81 -7.28 2.70
C LEU A 28 -3.67 -6.32 3.04
N LEU A 29 -3.59 -5.83 4.29
CA LEU A 29 -2.47 -5.02 4.76
C LEU A 29 -1.13 -5.77 4.67
N LEU A 30 -1.11 -7.07 5.01
CA LEU A 30 0.08 -7.92 4.84
C LEU A 30 0.45 -8.09 3.36
N ALA A 31 -0.54 -8.21 2.47
CA ALA A 31 -0.29 -8.28 1.04
C ALA A 31 0.29 -6.96 0.50
N ASP A 32 -0.24 -5.80 0.91
CA ASP A 32 0.28 -4.48 0.50
C ASP A 32 1.74 -4.30 0.94
N MET A 33 2.07 -4.69 2.17
CA MET A 33 3.44 -4.64 2.70
C MET A 33 4.41 -5.50 1.88
N ASN A 34 4.02 -6.71 1.50
CA ASN A 34 4.84 -7.58 0.67
C ASN A 34 5.07 -7.00 -0.74
N LEU A 35 4.05 -6.36 -1.33
CA LEU A 35 4.19 -5.70 -2.61
C LEU A 35 5.07 -4.44 -2.52
N HIS A 36 4.96 -3.67 -1.43
CA HIS A 36 5.86 -2.54 -1.17
C HIS A 36 7.33 -3.00 -1.08
N TRP A 37 7.62 -4.09 -0.35
CA TRP A 37 8.96 -4.66 -0.32
C TRP A 37 9.43 -5.18 -1.67
N ALA A 38 8.53 -5.71 -2.51
CA ALA A 38 8.88 -6.07 -3.88
C ALA A 38 9.29 -4.83 -4.70
N GLN A 39 8.59 -3.70 -4.56
CA GLN A 39 8.97 -2.43 -5.20
C GLN A 39 10.36 -1.97 -4.74
N TRP A 40 10.60 -1.98 -3.42
CA TRP A 40 11.90 -1.66 -2.85
C TRP A 40 13.00 -2.52 -3.47
N ASN A 41 12.86 -3.85 -3.40
CA ASN A 41 13.91 -4.79 -3.82
C ASN A 41 14.22 -4.68 -5.32
N LEU A 42 13.28 -4.16 -6.11
CA LEU A 42 13.46 -3.86 -7.53
C LEU A 42 14.08 -2.47 -7.78
N GLY A 43 14.43 -1.72 -6.74
CA GLY A 43 15.08 -0.40 -6.82
C GLY A 43 14.10 0.76 -7.06
N ALA A 44 12.80 0.59 -6.82
CA ALA A 44 11.86 1.69 -6.93
C ALA A 44 12.11 2.74 -5.82
N PRO A 45 11.98 4.05 -6.13
CA PRO A 45 12.14 5.11 -5.13
C PRO A 45 10.87 5.23 -4.27
N VAL A 46 10.60 4.21 -3.47
CA VAL A 46 9.50 4.15 -2.50
C VAL A 46 9.98 4.52 -1.10
N SER A 47 9.06 4.85 -0.20
CA SER A 47 9.42 5.19 1.19
C SER A 47 10.00 3.98 1.93
N LEU A 48 10.69 4.21 3.06
CA LEU A 48 11.30 3.09 3.80
C LEU A 48 10.24 2.14 4.41
N MET A 49 9.09 2.71 4.75
CA MET A 49 7.94 2.01 5.31
C MET A 49 6.68 2.37 4.50
N PRO A 50 5.75 1.44 4.24
CA PRO A 50 4.47 1.77 3.61
C PRO A 50 3.67 2.82 4.42
N GLU A 51 3.74 2.77 5.75
CA GLU A 51 3.06 3.65 6.71
C GLU A 51 3.51 5.11 6.60
N THR A 52 4.75 5.35 6.18
CA THR A 52 5.25 6.71 5.90
C THR A 52 4.72 7.27 4.58
N GLU A 53 4.23 6.43 3.67
CA GLU A 53 3.47 6.88 2.48
C GLU A 53 2.05 7.31 2.89
N TYR A 54 1.36 6.52 3.73
CA TYR A 54 -0.01 6.83 4.19
C TYR A 54 -0.10 8.15 4.97
N THR A 55 0.91 8.45 5.80
CA THR A 55 0.99 9.71 6.55
C THR A 55 1.34 10.90 5.66
N ALA A 56 2.19 10.71 4.65
CA ALA A 56 2.54 11.75 3.68
C ALA A 56 1.41 12.07 2.68
N GLU A 57 0.58 11.07 2.32
CA GLU A 57 -0.61 11.27 1.50
C GLU A 57 -1.69 12.05 2.28
N ARG A 58 -1.93 11.70 3.55
CA ARG A 58 -2.93 12.38 4.41
C ARG A 58 -2.55 13.83 4.75
N GLY A 59 -1.26 14.15 4.90
CA GLY A 59 -0.80 15.53 5.11
C GLY A 59 -0.89 16.43 3.87
N ARG A 60 -1.15 15.86 2.69
CA ARG A 60 -1.21 16.58 1.41
C ARG A 60 -2.63 16.97 0.98
N ASN A 61 -3.63 16.44 1.66
CA ASN A 61 -5.04 16.79 1.45
C ASN A 61 -5.58 17.45 2.74
N PRO A 62 -5.31 18.75 2.97
CA PRO A 62 -6.09 19.48 3.95
C PRO A 62 -7.49 19.65 3.37
N GLU A 63 -8.51 19.23 4.11
CA GLU A 63 -9.88 19.69 3.88
C GLU A 63 -9.95 21.23 3.85
#